data_AF-A0A2T4Q3L4-F1
#
_entry.id   AF-A0A2T4Q3L4-F1
#
_cell.length_a   1.000
_cell.length_b   1.000
_cell.length_c   1.000
_cell.angle_alpha   90.00
_cell.angle_beta   90.00
_cell.angle_gamma   90.00
#
_symmetry.space_group_name_H-M   'P 1'
#
loop_
_entity.id
_entity.type
_entity.pdbx_description
1 polymer ?
#
loop_
_entity_poly.entity_id
_entity_poly.type
_entity_poly.pdbx_seq_one_letter_code
_entity_poly.pdbx_strand_id
1 'polypeptide(L)'
;MKKLPVILLTSSLLLAACGNNSDGGKDNANKSSNNSENKAELKEATKKYEKYTDKQLDEFLKGTQQFVNAIDNNDMDKAKELYPKVRMYYERSEPVAEAFGDLDPKIDARLADMKEEKKEKEWSGYHKIEKQLFQDNTIDDTTKKDAQQLLKDAKELHAKAETLDITPKLMLQGSVDLLNEVSTSKITGEEEIYSHTDLYDFKANIEGAQKIYELFKPTLEKKDKKLSADIQKNFDKVNELLDKYKDGDGYKSYNDVTKKDRKALSDAVNSLGEPLSKMAVVTE
;
A
#
# COMPACT_ATOMS: atom_id res chain seq x y z
N MET A 1 12.78 -23.01 -31.20
CA MET A 1 14.12 -23.61 -30.95
C MET A 1 13.96 -24.78 -29.99
N LYS A 2 14.75 -25.84 -30.19
CA LYS A 2 14.54 -27.22 -29.71
C LYS A 2 14.61 -27.35 -28.17
N LYS A 3 13.72 -28.17 -27.62
CA LYS A 3 13.67 -28.59 -26.20
C LYS A 3 14.88 -29.48 -25.88
N LEU A 4 15.57 -29.22 -24.77
CA LEU A 4 16.63 -30.07 -24.22
C LEU A 4 16.01 -31.11 -23.26
N PRO A 5 16.48 -32.38 -23.25
CA PRO A 5 15.91 -33.42 -22.40
C PRO A 5 16.54 -33.44 -21.01
N VAL A 6 15.69 -33.70 -20.01
CA VAL A 6 16.04 -34.01 -18.62
C VAL A 6 16.66 -35.41 -18.57
N ILE A 7 17.87 -35.52 -18.02
CA ILE A 7 18.50 -36.80 -17.67
C ILE A 7 18.29 -37.03 -16.17
N LEU A 8 17.42 -37.99 -15.85
CA LEU A 8 17.27 -38.60 -14.54
C LEU A 8 18.41 -39.60 -14.33
N LEU A 9 19.30 -39.32 -13.39
CA LEU A 9 20.26 -40.30 -12.86
C LEU A 9 19.75 -40.79 -11.51
N THR A 10 19.11 -41.96 -11.54
CA THR A 10 18.87 -42.77 -10.35
C THR A 10 20.17 -43.49 -9.99
N SER A 11 20.59 -43.38 -8.74
CA SER A 11 21.67 -44.20 -8.18
C SER A 11 21.26 -44.62 -6.78
N SER A 12 20.80 -45.87 -6.69
CA SER A 12 20.53 -46.56 -5.44
C SER A 12 21.77 -47.36 -5.07
N LEU A 13 22.34 -47.16 -3.88
CA LEU A 13 23.20 -48.16 -3.21
C LEU A 13 23.30 -47.94 -1.69
N LEU A 14 22.50 -48.76 -0.99
CA LEU A 14 22.73 -49.55 0.23
C LEU A 14 23.69 -49.06 1.34
N LEU A 15 23.06 -48.82 2.50
CA LEU A 15 23.35 -49.25 3.89
C LEU A 15 24.79 -49.54 4.34
N ALA A 16 25.24 -48.79 5.35
CA ALA A 16 26.02 -49.30 6.47
C ALA A 16 25.60 -48.59 7.77
N ALA A 17 25.08 -49.36 8.72
CA ALA A 17 24.83 -48.94 10.09
C ALA A 17 25.99 -49.39 10.98
N CYS A 18 26.46 -48.51 11.87
CA CYS A 18 26.91 -48.78 13.25
C CYS A 18 27.66 -47.56 13.80
N GLY A 19 27.32 -47.11 15.02
CA GLY A 19 28.20 -46.22 15.79
C GLY A 19 27.45 -45.20 16.64
N ASN A 20 27.07 -45.63 17.83
CA ASN A 20 26.53 -44.81 18.91
C ASN A 20 27.49 -43.65 19.25
N ASN A 21 27.04 -42.40 19.18
CA ASN A 21 27.56 -41.35 20.06
C ASN A 21 26.44 -40.36 20.39
N SER A 22 26.07 -40.40 21.66
CA SER A 22 25.03 -39.59 22.26
C SER A 22 25.57 -38.19 22.51
N ASP A 23 25.31 -37.25 21.59
CA ASP A 23 25.27 -35.83 21.93
C ASP A 23 24.53 -35.05 20.82
N GLY A 24 23.22 -34.85 20.99
CA GLY A 24 22.38 -34.20 19.98
C GLY A 24 21.08 -33.60 20.54
N GLY A 25 21.03 -33.33 21.84
CA GLY A 25 19.79 -32.94 22.54
C GLY A 25 19.52 -31.44 22.66
N LYS A 26 20.45 -30.54 22.30
CA LYS A 26 20.30 -29.09 22.58
C LYS A 26 19.99 -28.20 21.37
N ASP A 27 20.25 -28.64 20.14
CA ASP A 27 20.05 -27.79 18.96
C ASP A 27 18.65 -27.87 18.35
N ASN A 28 17.92 -28.98 18.53
CA ASN A 28 16.57 -29.14 17.96
C ASN A 28 15.45 -28.50 18.81
N ALA A 29 15.64 -28.34 20.13
CA ALA A 29 14.66 -27.67 20.98
C ALA A 29 14.66 -26.14 20.74
N ASN A 30 15.85 -25.55 20.54
CA ASN A 30 16.01 -24.11 20.33
C ASN A 30 15.52 -23.66 18.94
N LYS A 31 15.74 -24.48 17.91
CA LYS A 31 15.27 -24.19 16.54
C LYS A 31 13.75 -24.34 16.41
N SER A 32 13.15 -25.30 17.13
CA SER A 32 11.69 -25.52 17.15
C SER A 32 10.94 -24.43 17.94
N SER A 33 11.46 -24.02 19.10
CA SER A 33 10.90 -22.94 19.93
C SER A 33 10.94 -21.58 19.21
N ASN A 34 12.08 -21.23 18.61
CA ASN A 34 12.22 -19.97 17.86
C ASN A 34 11.28 -19.91 16.64
N ASN A 35 11.00 -21.04 16.00
CA ASN A 35 10.12 -21.06 14.83
C ASN A 35 8.63 -20.95 15.23
N SER A 36 8.25 -21.55 16.38
CA SER A 36 6.89 -21.39 16.93
C SER A 36 6.61 -19.97 17.44
N GLU A 37 7.61 -19.33 18.07
CA GLU A 37 7.51 -17.95 18.54
C GLU A 37 7.41 -16.97 17.38
N ASN A 38 8.27 -17.12 16.35
CA ASN A 38 8.19 -16.30 15.12
C ASN A 38 6.80 -16.41 14.46
N LYS A 39 6.25 -17.63 14.36
CA LYS A 39 4.91 -17.84 13.78
C LYS A 39 3.80 -17.18 14.61
N ALA A 40 3.93 -17.16 15.95
CA ALA A 40 2.97 -16.48 16.82
C ALA A 40 3.05 -14.95 16.64
N GLU A 41 4.24 -14.39 16.54
CA GLU A 41 4.47 -12.95 16.33
C GLU A 41 3.92 -12.49 14.97
N LEU A 42 4.20 -13.23 13.89
CA LEU A 42 3.67 -12.93 12.57
C LEU A 42 2.13 -13.00 12.53
N LYS A 43 1.54 -13.98 13.23
CA LYS A 43 0.07 -14.07 13.35
C LYS A 43 -0.51 -12.87 14.12
N GLU A 44 0.18 -12.39 15.15
CA GLU A 44 -0.24 -11.20 15.87
C GLU A 44 -0.09 -9.92 15.04
N ALA A 45 0.99 -9.80 14.27
CA ALA A 45 1.21 -8.71 13.32
C ALA A 45 0.08 -8.65 12.28
N THR A 46 -0.26 -9.79 11.67
CA THR A 46 -1.40 -9.92 10.74
C THR A 46 -2.71 -9.45 11.36
N LYS A 47 -3.08 -9.92 12.57
CA LYS A 47 -4.31 -9.50 13.24
C LYS A 47 -4.35 -8.01 13.56
N LYS A 48 -3.21 -7.42 13.88
CA LYS A 48 -3.10 -5.97 14.12
C LYS A 48 -3.23 -5.18 12.81
N TYR A 49 -2.75 -5.73 11.70
CA TYR A 49 -2.89 -5.12 10.39
C TYR A 49 -4.32 -5.22 9.88
N GLU A 50 -4.98 -6.37 10.02
CA GLU A 50 -6.41 -6.56 9.73
C GLU A 50 -7.25 -5.47 10.40
N LYS A 51 -7.13 -5.31 11.73
CA LYS A 51 -7.80 -4.23 12.46
C LYS A 51 -7.45 -2.81 11.99
N TYR A 52 -6.22 -2.61 11.54
CA TYR A 52 -5.78 -1.31 11.02
C TYR A 52 -6.47 -1.01 9.69
N THR A 53 -6.45 -1.98 8.77
CA THR A 53 -7.09 -1.89 7.45
C THR A 53 -8.60 -1.76 7.57
N ASP A 54 -9.25 -2.56 8.43
CA ASP A 54 -10.70 -2.46 8.68
C ASP A 54 -11.06 -1.03 9.08
N LYS A 55 -10.29 -0.43 10.00
CA LYS A 55 -10.50 0.95 10.42
C LYS A 55 -10.26 1.96 9.29
N GLN A 56 -9.25 1.74 8.43
CA GLN A 56 -9.03 2.61 7.27
C GLN A 56 -10.22 2.53 6.31
N LEU A 57 -10.71 1.32 6.00
CA LEU A 57 -11.82 1.10 5.08
C LEU A 57 -13.16 1.59 5.66
N ASP A 58 -13.37 1.50 6.97
CA ASP A 58 -14.51 2.11 7.67
C ASP A 58 -14.53 3.63 7.50
N GLU A 59 -13.40 4.30 7.77
CA GLU A 59 -13.30 5.75 7.62
C GLU A 59 -13.31 6.19 6.15
N PHE A 60 -12.77 5.36 5.24
CA PHE A 60 -12.87 5.56 3.80
C PHE A 60 -14.33 5.53 3.34
N LEU A 61 -15.10 4.50 3.72
CA LEU A 61 -16.51 4.39 3.35
C LEU A 61 -17.34 5.56 3.92
N LYS A 62 -17.12 5.89 5.19
CA LYS A 62 -17.80 7.02 5.85
C LYS A 62 -17.43 8.36 5.22
N GLY A 63 -16.15 8.57 4.93
CA GLY A 63 -15.65 9.75 4.24
C GLY A 63 -16.19 9.86 2.82
N THR A 64 -16.24 8.76 2.08
CA THR A 64 -16.83 8.67 0.74
C THR A 64 -18.30 9.05 0.79
N GLN A 65 -19.06 8.56 1.78
CA GLN A 65 -20.46 8.95 1.97
C GLN A 65 -20.60 10.46 2.23
N GLN A 66 -19.70 11.07 3.02
CA GLN A 66 -19.70 12.52 3.26
C GLN A 66 -19.36 13.32 1.98
N PHE A 67 -18.38 12.85 1.22
CA PHE A 67 -17.98 13.44 -0.06
C PHE A 67 -19.13 13.41 -1.08
N VAL A 68 -19.80 12.26 -1.22
CA VAL A 68 -20.98 12.12 -2.09
C VAL A 68 -22.13 13.01 -1.63
N ASN A 69 -22.38 13.11 -0.32
CA ASN A 69 -23.39 14.01 0.20
C ASN A 69 -23.09 15.49 -0.13
N ALA A 70 -21.82 15.90 -0.13
CA ALA A 70 -21.43 17.25 -0.54
C ALA A 70 -21.76 17.48 -2.03
N ILE A 71 -21.45 16.52 -2.90
CA ILE A 71 -21.79 16.57 -4.33
C ILE A 71 -23.32 16.62 -4.55
N ASP A 72 -24.09 15.79 -3.86
CA ASP A 72 -25.56 15.77 -3.99
C ASP A 72 -26.18 17.13 -3.61
N ASN A 73 -25.63 17.78 -2.60
CA ASN A 73 -26.02 19.11 -2.12
C ASN A 73 -25.46 20.27 -2.95
N ASN A 74 -24.66 19.99 -4.00
CA ASN A 74 -23.93 20.98 -4.80
C ASN A 74 -22.93 21.84 -3.99
N ASP A 75 -22.38 21.30 -2.91
CA ASP A 75 -21.38 21.95 -2.08
C ASP A 75 -19.96 21.68 -2.65
N MET A 76 -19.58 22.48 -3.63
CA MET A 76 -18.29 22.38 -4.34
C MET A 76 -17.09 22.51 -3.40
N ASP A 77 -17.13 23.48 -2.50
CA ASP A 77 -16.01 23.75 -1.58
C ASP A 77 -15.83 22.59 -0.62
N LYS A 78 -16.93 22.05 -0.07
CA LYS A 78 -16.84 20.89 0.81
C LYS A 78 -16.39 19.63 0.08
N ALA A 79 -16.86 19.42 -1.15
CA ALA A 79 -16.42 18.28 -1.96
C ALA A 79 -14.91 18.34 -2.22
N LYS A 80 -14.38 19.51 -2.63
CA LYS A 80 -12.94 19.73 -2.83
C LYS A 80 -12.11 19.57 -1.55
N GLU A 81 -12.63 20.03 -0.42
CA GLU A 81 -11.96 19.87 0.89
C GLU A 81 -11.87 18.39 1.31
N LEU A 82 -12.95 17.63 1.11
CA LEU A 82 -13.02 16.22 1.49
C LEU A 82 -12.20 15.32 0.56
N TYR A 83 -12.18 15.62 -0.74
CA TYR A 83 -11.58 14.77 -1.78
C TYR A 83 -10.22 14.16 -1.37
N PRO A 84 -9.16 14.95 -1.10
CA PRO A 84 -7.86 14.36 -0.79
C PRO A 84 -7.82 13.72 0.61
N LYS A 85 -8.59 14.24 1.57
CA LYS A 85 -8.63 13.72 2.95
C LYS A 85 -9.25 12.33 3.02
N VAL A 86 -10.27 12.07 2.21
CA VAL A 86 -10.94 10.77 2.14
C VAL A 86 -10.06 9.76 1.42
N ARG A 87 -9.42 10.16 0.30
CA ARG A 87 -8.49 9.31 -0.45
C ARG A 87 -7.34 8.78 0.40
N MET A 88 -6.80 9.58 1.33
CA MET A 88 -5.76 9.10 2.25
C MET A 88 -6.12 7.81 3.02
N TYR A 89 -7.40 7.53 3.27
CA TYR A 89 -7.81 6.27 3.90
C TYR A 89 -7.67 5.09 2.94
N TYR A 90 -8.04 5.28 1.67
CA TYR A 90 -7.86 4.29 0.60
C TYR A 90 -6.39 3.95 0.43
N GLU A 91 -5.58 4.98 0.21
CA GLU A 91 -4.13 4.91 -0.06
C GLU A 91 -3.33 4.21 1.06
N ARG A 92 -3.71 4.42 2.33
CA ARG A 92 -3.11 3.68 3.47
C ARG A 92 -3.43 2.20 3.47
N SER A 93 -4.53 1.80 2.83
CA SER A 93 -5.08 0.44 2.80
C SER A 93 -4.95 -0.24 1.45
N GLU A 94 -4.32 0.42 0.48
CA GLU A 94 -4.17 -0.01 -0.91
C GLU A 94 -3.62 -1.43 -1.08
N PRO A 95 -2.65 -1.94 -0.27
CA PRO A 95 -2.25 -3.34 -0.31
C PRO A 95 -3.39 -4.37 -0.20
N VAL A 96 -4.49 -3.97 0.43
CA VAL A 96 -5.72 -4.77 0.56
C VAL A 96 -6.72 -4.41 -0.54
N ALA A 97 -6.81 -3.15 -0.95
CA ALA A 97 -7.71 -2.74 -2.03
C ALA A 97 -7.33 -3.36 -3.38
N GLU A 98 -6.04 -3.35 -3.74
CA GLU A 98 -5.51 -3.92 -4.97
C GLU A 98 -5.70 -5.44 -5.06
N ALA A 99 -5.86 -6.12 -3.92
CA ALA A 99 -6.16 -7.55 -3.90
C ALA A 99 -7.50 -7.88 -4.59
N PHE A 100 -8.36 -6.87 -4.80
CA PHE A 100 -9.65 -6.98 -5.47
C PHE A 100 -9.60 -6.36 -6.88
N GLY A 101 -8.67 -6.81 -7.72
CA GLY A 101 -8.25 -6.15 -8.97
C GLY A 101 -9.31 -5.57 -9.93
N ASP A 102 -10.56 -6.04 -9.97
CA ASP A 102 -11.62 -5.41 -10.79
C ASP A 102 -12.26 -4.17 -10.14
N LEU A 103 -12.03 -3.97 -8.84
CA LEU A 103 -12.64 -2.91 -8.04
C LEU A 103 -11.75 -1.69 -7.91
N ASP A 104 -10.44 -1.91 -7.82
CA ASP A 104 -9.45 -0.83 -7.76
C ASP A 104 -9.58 0.14 -8.95
N PRO A 105 -9.62 -0.30 -10.24
CA PRO A 105 -9.81 0.62 -11.36
C PRO A 105 -11.16 1.37 -11.36
N LYS A 106 -12.19 0.83 -10.70
CA LYS A 106 -13.49 1.52 -10.59
C LYS A 106 -13.45 2.67 -9.59
N ILE A 107 -12.55 2.58 -8.61
CA ILE A 107 -12.35 3.56 -7.54
C ILE A 107 -11.27 4.56 -7.92
N ASP A 108 -10.13 4.10 -8.45
CA ASP A 108 -8.89 4.89 -8.53
C ASP A 108 -8.18 4.91 -9.88
N ALA A 109 -8.78 4.39 -10.96
CA ALA A 109 -8.10 4.47 -12.25
C ALA A 109 -7.94 5.91 -12.74
N ARG A 110 -6.72 6.27 -13.13
CA ARG A 110 -6.44 7.52 -13.84
C ARG A 110 -6.89 7.41 -15.29
N LEU A 111 -7.22 8.55 -15.89
CA LEU A 111 -7.61 8.58 -17.31
C LEU A 111 -6.49 8.07 -18.25
N ALA A 112 -5.22 8.26 -17.85
CA ALA A 112 -4.08 7.77 -18.62
C ALA A 112 -4.06 6.24 -18.70
N ASP A 113 -4.27 5.55 -17.58
CA ASP A 113 -4.29 4.08 -17.52
C ASP A 113 -5.48 3.52 -18.33
N MET A 114 -6.65 4.15 -18.20
CA MET A 114 -7.83 3.76 -18.97
C MET A 114 -7.62 3.94 -20.49
N LYS A 115 -6.83 4.93 -20.92
CA LYS A 115 -6.46 5.12 -22.33
C LYS A 115 -5.48 4.06 -22.80
N GLU A 116 -4.47 3.73 -21.99
CA GLU A 116 -3.50 2.69 -22.30
C GLU A 116 -4.20 1.33 -22.49
N GLU A 117 -5.20 1.04 -21.66
CA GLU A 117 -6.01 -0.17 -21.73
C GLU A 117 -7.15 -0.12 -22.77
N LYS A 118 -7.40 1.03 -23.41
CA LYS A 118 -8.52 1.27 -24.35
C LYS A 118 -9.89 1.05 -23.70
N LYS A 119 -10.02 1.43 -22.43
CA LYS A 119 -11.21 1.32 -21.58
C LYS A 119 -11.78 2.67 -21.17
N GLU A 120 -11.50 3.77 -21.88
CA GLU A 120 -11.93 5.12 -21.48
C GLU A 120 -13.45 5.26 -21.27
N LYS A 121 -14.25 4.41 -21.92
CA LYS A 121 -15.71 4.36 -21.75
C LYS A 121 -16.15 3.81 -20.38
N GLU A 122 -15.28 3.08 -19.70
CA GLU A 122 -15.50 2.47 -18.40
C GLU A 122 -14.97 3.37 -17.27
N TRP A 123 -14.33 4.51 -17.59
CA TRP A 123 -13.73 5.39 -16.59
C TRP A 123 -14.77 5.90 -15.58
N SER A 124 -14.46 5.71 -14.31
CA SER A 124 -15.27 6.06 -13.14
C SER A 124 -14.36 6.47 -11.97
N GLY A 125 -14.91 6.54 -10.76
CA GLY A 125 -14.11 6.68 -9.54
C GLY A 125 -13.67 8.10 -9.23
N TYR A 126 -12.71 8.20 -8.31
CA TYR A 126 -12.20 9.46 -7.77
C TYR A 126 -11.64 10.38 -8.85
N HIS A 127 -10.73 9.92 -9.72
CA HIS A 127 -10.10 10.81 -10.71
C HIS A 127 -11.06 11.34 -11.78
N LYS A 128 -12.15 10.62 -12.07
CA LYS A 128 -13.20 11.17 -12.93
C LYS A 128 -13.92 12.33 -12.25
N ILE A 129 -14.24 12.17 -10.98
CA ILE A 129 -14.90 13.22 -10.18
C ILE A 129 -13.91 14.36 -9.89
N GLU A 130 -12.64 14.07 -9.69
CA GLU A 130 -11.55 15.04 -9.58
C GLU A 130 -11.56 15.98 -10.79
N LYS A 131 -11.58 15.43 -12.01
CA LYS A 131 -11.68 16.24 -13.24
C LYS A 131 -12.93 17.13 -13.22
N GLN A 132 -14.09 16.58 -12.85
CA GLN A 132 -15.36 17.32 -12.81
C GLN A 132 -15.29 18.50 -11.82
N LEU A 133 -14.73 18.28 -10.63
CA LEU A 133 -14.65 19.29 -9.57
C LEU A 133 -13.54 20.31 -9.83
N PHE A 134 -12.32 19.87 -10.16
CA PHE A 134 -11.13 20.72 -10.18
C PHE A 134 -10.84 21.32 -11.56
N GLN A 135 -11.10 20.60 -12.65
CA GLN A 135 -10.90 21.12 -14.01
C GLN A 135 -12.19 21.72 -14.59
N ASP A 136 -13.28 20.97 -14.60
CA ASP A 136 -14.54 21.40 -15.22
C ASP A 136 -15.35 22.33 -14.31
N ASN A 137 -14.98 22.41 -13.02
CA ASN A 137 -15.59 23.23 -11.98
C ASN A 137 -17.13 23.14 -11.97
N THR A 138 -17.64 21.91 -12.09
CA THR A 138 -19.07 21.63 -12.25
C THR A 138 -19.53 20.53 -11.30
N ILE A 139 -20.75 20.69 -10.77
CA ILE A 139 -21.55 19.61 -10.18
C ILE A 139 -22.87 19.58 -10.96
N ASP A 140 -23.08 18.52 -11.72
CA ASP A 140 -24.29 18.26 -12.51
C ASP A 140 -24.85 16.85 -12.25
N ASP A 141 -25.91 16.46 -12.97
CA ASP A 141 -26.51 15.13 -12.83
C ASP A 141 -25.53 14.00 -13.15
N THR A 142 -24.56 14.23 -14.04
CA THR A 142 -23.50 13.25 -14.37
C THR A 142 -22.56 13.09 -13.18
N THR A 143 -22.11 14.20 -12.58
CA THR A 143 -21.24 14.22 -11.40
C THR A 143 -21.89 13.49 -10.23
N LYS A 144 -23.18 13.75 -9.97
CA LYS A 144 -23.95 13.05 -8.93
C LYS A 144 -24.06 11.56 -9.19
N LYS A 145 -24.32 11.17 -10.44
CA LYS A 145 -24.36 9.75 -10.83
C LYS A 145 -23.01 9.06 -10.62
N ASP A 146 -21.91 9.70 -11.03
CA ASP A 146 -20.55 9.17 -10.85
C ASP A 146 -20.21 9.04 -9.35
N ALA A 147 -20.55 10.04 -8.53
CA ALA A 147 -20.39 10.02 -7.08
C ALA A 147 -21.17 8.86 -6.42
N GLN A 148 -22.43 8.64 -6.82
CA GLN A 148 -23.23 7.52 -6.33
C GLN A 148 -22.67 6.16 -6.76
N GLN A 149 -22.03 6.08 -7.93
CA GLN A 149 -21.34 4.87 -8.37
C GLN A 149 -20.11 4.61 -7.48
N LEU A 150 -19.27 5.62 -7.26
CA LEU A 150 -18.12 5.54 -6.36
C LEU A 150 -18.51 5.04 -4.95
N LEU A 151 -19.61 5.53 -4.39
CA LEU A 151 -20.09 5.06 -3.08
C LEU A 151 -20.51 3.58 -3.09
N LYS A 152 -21.05 3.06 -4.20
CA LYS A 152 -21.36 1.64 -4.32
C LYS A 152 -20.08 0.81 -4.38
N ASP A 153 -19.10 1.26 -5.14
CA ASP A 153 -17.81 0.57 -5.27
C ASP A 153 -17.06 0.58 -3.92
N ALA A 154 -17.10 1.68 -3.17
CA ALA A 154 -16.55 1.76 -1.81
C ALA A 154 -17.25 0.80 -0.82
N LYS A 155 -18.58 0.64 -0.92
CA LYS A 155 -19.34 -0.36 -0.13
C LYS A 155 -18.97 -1.79 -0.52
N GLU A 156 -18.78 -2.05 -1.81
CA GLU A 156 -18.34 -3.36 -2.29
C GLU A 156 -16.93 -3.68 -1.79
N LEU A 157 -16.02 -2.70 -1.78
CA LEU A 157 -14.65 -2.86 -1.28
C LEU A 157 -14.68 -3.22 0.20
N HIS A 158 -15.42 -2.43 0.99
CA HIS A 158 -15.59 -2.66 2.42
C HIS A 158 -16.09 -4.07 2.72
N ALA A 159 -17.17 -4.51 2.04
CA ALA A 159 -17.73 -5.85 2.23
C ALA A 159 -16.80 -6.99 1.79
N LYS A 160 -16.00 -6.78 0.75
CA LYS A 160 -15.04 -7.78 0.27
C LYS A 160 -13.83 -7.90 1.19
N ALA A 161 -13.33 -6.77 1.69
CA ALA A 161 -12.17 -6.71 2.57
C ALA A 161 -12.35 -7.54 3.85
N GLU A 162 -13.56 -7.60 4.40
CA GLU A 162 -13.90 -8.45 5.57
C GLU A 162 -13.62 -9.95 5.35
N THR A 163 -13.51 -10.39 4.08
CA THR A 163 -13.31 -11.79 3.72
C THR A 163 -11.88 -12.10 3.27
N LEU A 164 -11.00 -11.10 3.19
CA LEU A 164 -9.63 -11.28 2.70
C LEU A 164 -8.76 -11.97 3.74
N ASP A 165 -8.09 -13.06 3.35
CA ASP A 165 -7.04 -13.65 4.17
C ASP A 165 -5.76 -12.82 4.07
N ILE A 166 -5.57 -11.91 5.03
CA ILE A 166 -4.34 -11.12 5.13
C ILE A 166 -3.22 -12.05 5.60
N THR A 167 -2.18 -12.19 4.79
CA THR A 167 -1.00 -12.99 5.14
C THR A 167 0.22 -12.10 5.37
N PRO A 168 1.24 -12.53 6.13
CA PRO A 168 2.51 -11.81 6.23
C PRO A 168 3.12 -11.49 4.86
N LYS A 169 3.01 -12.43 3.90
CA LYS A 169 3.49 -12.23 2.53
C LYS A 169 2.76 -11.09 1.81
N LEU A 170 1.43 -11.04 1.92
CA LEU A 170 0.64 -9.95 1.35
C LEU A 170 1.07 -8.60 1.91
N MET A 171 1.23 -8.50 3.23
CA MET A 171 1.68 -7.28 3.88
C MET A 171 3.05 -6.83 3.37
N LEU A 172 4.03 -7.73 3.34
CA LEU A 172 5.39 -7.42 2.89
C LEU A 172 5.42 -6.97 1.42
N GLN A 173 4.70 -7.68 0.55
CA GLN A 173 4.59 -7.32 -0.87
C GLN A 173 3.94 -5.94 -1.03
N GLY A 174 2.81 -5.71 -0.36
CA GLY A 174 2.12 -4.42 -0.41
C GLY A 174 2.96 -3.26 0.10
N SER A 175 3.83 -3.46 1.12
CA SER A 175 4.75 -2.41 1.56
C SER A 175 5.77 -1.99 0.49
N VAL A 176 6.13 -2.91 -0.41
CA VAL A 176 7.04 -2.64 -1.52
C VAL A 176 6.28 -2.01 -2.68
N ASP A 177 5.08 -2.49 -2.99
CA ASP A 177 4.24 -1.97 -4.08
C ASP A 177 3.86 -0.51 -3.82
N LEU A 178 3.45 -0.17 -2.60
CA LEU A 178 3.22 1.21 -2.16
C LEU A 178 4.42 2.15 -2.42
N LEU A 179 5.64 1.68 -2.18
CA LEU A 179 6.82 2.50 -2.44
C LEU A 179 7.16 2.61 -3.92
N ASN A 180 6.96 1.52 -4.67
CA ASN A 180 7.17 1.52 -6.10
C ASN A 180 6.24 2.54 -6.75
N GLU A 181 4.97 2.50 -6.41
CA GLU A 181 3.95 3.40 -6.90
C GLU A 181 4.29 4.87 -6.59
N VAL A 182 4.65 5.17 -5.32
CA VAL A 182 5.16 6.48 -4.95
C VAL A 182 6.35 6.90 -5.81
N SER A 183 7.30 5.99 -6.06
CA SER A 183 8.51 6.28 -6.82
C SER A 183 8.29 6.45 -8.33
N THR A 184 7.17 5.94 -8.87
CA THR A 184 6.90 5.92 -10.31
C THR A 184 5.86 6.95 -10.76
N SER A 185 4.74 7.11 -10.04
CA SER A 185 3.63 7.99 -10.44
C SER A 185 3.48 9.21 -9.52
N LYS A 186 3.38 9.01 -8.21
CA LYS A 186 3.07 10.11 -7.27
C LYS A 186 4.22 11.11 -7.13
N ILE A 187 5.48 10.66 -7.31
CA ILE A 187 6.65 11.57 -7.32
C ILE A 187 6.77 12.43 -8.58
N THR A 188 6.02 12.14 -9.64
CA THR A 188 5.98 12.99 -10.84
C THR A 188 4.78 13.93 -10.82
N GLY A 189 3.79 13.65 -9.98
CA GLY A 189 2.52 14.38 -9.91
C GLY A 189 1.51 13.88 -10.94
N GLU A 190 1.61 12.60 -11.33
CA GLU A 190 0.76 11.97 -12.34
C GLU A 190 -0.54 11.40 -11.75
N GLU A 191 -0.66 11.35 -10.43
CA GLU A 191 -1.84 10.82 -9.75
C GLU A 191 -2.98 11.84 -9.79
N GLU A 192 -2.69 13.04 -9.29
CA GLU A 192 -3.67 14.11 -9.08
C GLU A 192 -3.47 15.23 -10.09
N ILE A 193 -3.65 14.91 -11.38
CA ILE A 193 -3.33 15.84 -12.47
C ILE A 193 -4.27 17.06 -12.54
N TYR A 194 -5.43 17.03 -11.88
CA TYR A 194 -6.40 18.12 -11.87
C TYR A 194 -6.41 18.88 -10.53
N SER A 195 -6.32 18.16 -9.40
CA SER A 195 -6.39 18.72 -8.05
C SER A 195 -5.01 19.10 -7.48
N HIS A 196 -3.95 18.41 -7.96
CA HIS A 196 -2.58 18.50 -7.48
C HIS A 196 -2.44 18.22 -5.97
N THR A 197 -3.20 17.25 -5.46
CA THR A 197 -3.16 16.81 -4.06
C THR A 197 -2.25 15.61 -3.83
N ASP A 198 -1.31 15.29 -4.73
CA ASP A 198 -0.47 14.08 -4.68
C ASP A 198 0.30 13.90 -3.36
N LEU A 199 0.56 14.98 -2.61
CA LEU A 199 1.22 14.89 -1.30
C LEU A 199 0.36 14.20 -0.23
N TYR A 200 -0.97 14.24 -0.35
CA TYR A 200 -1.87 13.50 0.53
C TYR A 200 -1.72 12.00 0.29
N ASP A 201 -1.76 11.59 -0.97
CA ASP A 201 -1.68 10.20 -1.38
C ASP A 201 -0.28 9.63 -1.08
N PHE A 202 0.77 10.36 -1.47
CA PHE A 202 2.16 10.03 -1.12
C PHE A 202 2.29 9.81 0.39
N LYS A 203 1.83 10.76 1.22
CA LYS A 203 1.91 10.61 2.67
C LYS A 203 1.18 9.35 3.13
N ALA A 204 0.00 9.09 2.60
CA ALA A 204 -0.83 7.95 2.96
C ALA A 204 -0.16 6.61 2.59
N ASN A 205 0.47 6.48 1.42
CA ASN A 205 1.21 5.26 1.07
C ASN A 205 2.42 5.06 1.98
N ILE A 206 3.15 6.12 2.32
CA ILE A 206 4.27 6.06 3.28
C ILE A 206 3.77 5.60 4.65
N GLU A 207 2.62 6.10 5.12
CA GLU A 207 2.02 5.66 6.38
C GLU A 207 1.57 4.18 6.33
N GLY A 208 0.99 3.73 5.22
CA GLY A 208 0.62 2.32 5.01
C GLY A 208 1.84 1.39 5.04
N ALA A 209 2.89 1.71 4.27
CA ALA A 209 4.13 0.93 4.23
C ALA A 209 4.86 0.95 5.58
N GLN A 210 4.92 2.11 6.23
CA GLN A 210 5.53 2.25 7.55
C GLN A 210 4.76 1.45 8.61
N LYS A 211 3.43 1.40 8.52
CA LYS A 211 2.62 0.61 9.45
C LYS A 211 2.97 -0.88 9.40
N ILE A 212 3.20 -1.41 8.21
CA ILE A 212 3.64 -2.79 8.02
C ILE A 212 5.02 -3.00 8.67
N TYR A 213 5.98 -2.11 8.40
CA TYR A 213 7.29 -2.15 9.06
C TYR A 213 7.18 -2.16 10.59
N GLU A 214 6.37 -1.27 11.18
CA GLU A 214 6.17 -1.20 12.63
C GLU A 214 5.66 -2.52 13.22
N LEU A 215 4.76 -3.22 12.51
CA LEU A 215 4.22 -4.51 12.94
C LEU A 215 5.25 -5.64 12.85
N PHE A 216 6.16 -5.58 11.88
CA PHE A 216 7.25 -6.55 11.71
C PHE A 216 8.51 -6.20 12.53
N LYS A 217 8.62 -4.97 13.03
CA LYS A 217 9.79 -4.45 13.75
C LYS A 217 10.25 -5.34 14.91
N PRO A 218 9.38 -5.87 15.81
CA PRO A 218 9.83 -6.75 16.89
C PRO A 218 10.53 -8.01 16.41
N THR A 219 9.99 -8.65 15.36
CA THR A 219 10.58 -9.83 14.73
C THR A 219 11.87 -9.47 14.01
N LEU A 220 11.89 -8.35 13.28
CA LEU A 220 13.06 -7.87 12.56
C LEU A 220 14.21 -7.52 13.52
N GLU A 221 13.95 -6.87 14.65
CA GLU A 221 15.00 -6.52 15.63
C GLU A 221 15.64 -7.74 16.31
N LYS A 222 14.94 -8.87 16.39
CA LYS A 222 15.55 -10.12 16.87
C LYS A 222 16.50 -10.72 15.83
N LYS A 223 16.20 -10.57 14.54
CA LYS A 223 16.93 -11.18 13.44
C LYS A 223 18.04 -10.27 12.87
N ASP A 224 17.76 -8.99 12.69
CA ASP A 224 18.66 -7.97 12.16
C ASP A 224 18.32 -6.55 12.68
N LYS A 225 18.92 -6.19 13.81
CA LYS A 225 18.76 -4.84 14.41
C LYS A 225 19.25 -3.72 13.51
N LYS A 226 20.28 -3.97 12.71
CA LYS A 226 20.86 -2.93 11.85
C LYS A 226 19.89 -2.61 10.72
N LEU A 227 19.35 -3.64 10.07
CA LEU A 227 18.34 -3.47 9.04
C LEU A 227 17.09 -2.74 9.57
N SER A 228 16.62 -3.10 10.77
CA SER A 228 15.51 -2.38 11.41
C SER A 228 15.81 -0.89 11.60
N ALA A 229 17.01 -0.55 12.11
CA ALA A 229 17.41 0.84 12.31
C ALA A 229 17.55 1.62 10.99
N ASP A 230 18.07 0.97 9.94
CA ASP A 230 18.21 1.56 8.61
C ASP A 230 16.84 1.86 7.98
N ILE A 231 15.86 0.94 8.11
CA ILE A 231 14.47 1.16 7.64
C ILE A 231 13.83 2.33 8.39
N GLN A 232 13.89 2.35 9.73
CA GLN A 232 13.33 3.44 10.54
C GLN A 232 13.89 4.80 10.10
N LYS A 233 15.22 4.90 9.99
CA LYS A 233 15.90 6.13 9.58
C LYS A 233 15.44 6.62 8.20
N ASN A 234 15.22 5.71 7.26
CA ASN A 234 14.76 6.07 5.92
C ASN A 234 13.30 6.55 5.93
N PHE A 235 12.41 5.92 6.72
CA PHE A 235 11.05 6.44 6.90
C PHE A 235 11.06 7.82 7.56
N ASP A 236 11.86 8.01 8.61
CA ASP A 236 11.99 9.29 9.30
C ASP A 236 12.43 10.39 8.32
N LYS A 237 13.40 10.09 7.43
CA LYS A 237 13.86 11.02 6.39
C LYS A 237 12.77 11.39 5.39
N VAL A 238 11.99 10.41 4.91
CA VAL A 238 10.87 10.70 3.98
C VAL A 238 9.82 11.57 4.67
N ASN A 239 9.45 11.22 5.90
CA ASN A 239 8.48 11.98 6.69
C ASN A 239 8.94 13.41 6.97
N GLU A 240 10.22 13.63 7.32
CA GLU A 240 10.78 14.97 7.51
C GLU A 240 10.71 15.82 6.23
N LEU A 241 10.89 15.21 5.05
CA LEU A 241 10.75 15.93 3.78
C LEU A 241 9.30 16.29 3.48
N LEU A 242 8.36 15.36 3.70
CA LEU A 242 6.93 15.61 3.52
C LEU A 242 6.40 16.66 4.51
N ASP A 243 6.89 16.67 5.75
CA ASP A 243 6.47 17.61 6.79
C ASP A 243 6.73 19.09 6.44
N LYS A 244 7.68 19.38 5.54
CA LYS A 244 7.93 20.73 5.01
C LYS A 244 6.76 21.31 4.21
N TYR A 245 5.89 20.43 3.72
CA TYR A 245 4.74 20.77 2.89
C TYR A 245 3.41 20.61 3.60
N LYS A 246 3.41 20.31 4.90
CA LYS A 246 2.18 20.34 5.70
C LYS A 246 1.57 21.73 5.72
N ASP A 247 0.24 21.77 5.68
CA ASP A 247 -0.56 22.98 5.83
C ASP A 247 -1.79 22.64 6.68
N GLY A 248 -1.78 23.06 7.95
CA GLY A 248 -2.80 22.68 8.92
C GLY A 248 -2.91 21.16 9.11
N ASP A 249 -4.09 20.61 8.83
CA ASP A 249 -4.39 19.18 8.86
C ASP A 249 -4.14 18.46 7.52
N GLY A 250 -3.58 19.16 6.53
CA GLY A 250 -3.35 18.65 5.18
C GLY A 250 -1.97 19.00 4.62
N TYR A 251 -1.90 19.08 3.29
CA TYR A 251 -0.69 19.36 2.53
C TYR A 251 -0.94 20.44 1.47
N LYS A 252 0.14 21.14 1.11
CA LYS A 252 0.17 22.07 -0.02
C LYS A 252 -0.06 21.37 -1.35
N SER A 253 -0.34 22.15 -2.39
CA SER A 253 -0.41 21.65 -3.76
C SER A 253 0.95 21.08 -4.20
N TYR A 254 0.91 20.00 -4.98
CA TYR A 254 2.11 19.41 -5.57
C TYR A 254 2.87 20.38 -6.49
N ASN A 255 2.20 21.40 -7.01
CA ASN A 255 2.82 22.50 -7.76
C ASN A 255 3.81 23.34 -6.93
N ASP A 256 3.66 23.35 -5.60
CA ASP A 256 4.57 24.06 -4.69
C ASP A 256 5.83 23.25 -4.37
N VAL A 257 5.87 21.97 -4.76
CA VAL A 257 7.02 21.09 -4.52
C VAL A 257 8.10 21.38 -5.56
N THR A 258 9.21 21.97 -5.10
CA THR A 258 10.30 22.37 -6.00
C THR A 258 10.95 21.15 -6.66
N LYS A 259 11.53 21.32 -7.85
CA LYS A 259 12.28 20.24 -8.53
C LYS A 259 13.36 19.61 -7.64
N LYS A 260 14.01 20.43 -6.81
CA LYS A 260 15.03 19.98 -5.86
C LYS A 260 14.41 19.07 -4.79
N ASP A 261 13.26 19.45 -4.26
CA ASP A 261 12.58 18.68 -3.22
C ASP A 261 11.92 17.42 -3.78
N ARG A 262 11.38 17.45 -5.01
CA ARG A 262 10.94 16.23 -5.73
C ARG A 262 12.09 15.24 -5.87
N LYS A 263 13.29 15.70 -6.25
CA LYS A 263 14.49 14.85 -6.29
C LYS A 263 14.86 14.29 -4.92
N ALA A 264 14.80 15.12 -3.86
CA ALA A 264 15.12 14.70 -2.51
C ALA A 264 14.12 13.65 -1.97
N LEU A 265 12.83 13.83 -2.23
CA LEU A 265 11.76 12.89 -1.92
C LEU A 265 11.97 11.58 -2.68
N SER A 266 12.21 11.64 -4.01
CA SER A 266 12.51 10.47 -4.84
C SER A 266 13.70 9.68 -4.28
N ASP A 267 14.82 10.35 -3.97
CA ASP A 267 16.01 9.71 -3.41
C ASP A 267 15.73 9.06 -2.04
N ALA A 268 14.90 9.71 -1.21
CA ALA A 268 14.54 9.18 0.10
C ALA A 268 13.63 7.94 -0.01
N VAL A 269 12.64 7.95 -0.92
CA VAL A 269 11.77 6.79 -1.20
C VAL A 269 12.57 5.64 -1.80
N ASN A 270 13.42 5.91 -2.80
CA ASN A 270 14.28 4.88 -3.39
C ASN A 270 15.21 4.22 -2.35
N SER A 271 15.60 4.97 -1.32
CA SER A 271 16.42 4.43 -0.22
C SER A 271 15.66 3.44 0.69
N LEU A 272 14.32 3.39 0.63
CA LEU A 272 13.50 2.43 1.38
C LEU A 272 13.36 1.08 0.67
N GLY A 273 13.41 1.05 -0.67
CA GLY A 273 13.08 -0.14 -1.47
C GLY A 273 13.94 -1.36 -1.16
N GLU A 274 15.27 -1.24 -1.18
CA GLU A 274 16.18 -2.35 -0.86
C GLU A 274 16.03 -2.83 0.61
N PRO A 275 16.02 -1.95 1.63
CA PRO A 275 15.79 -2.36 3.01
C PRO A 275 14.45 -3.07 3.24
N LEU A 276 13.34 -2.60 2.67
CA LEU A 276 12.05 -3.30 2.79
C LEU A 276 12.04 -4.64 2.08
N SER A 277 12.67 -4.74 0.91
CA SER A 277 12.84 -6.03 0.22
C SER A 277 13.61 -7.04 1.09
N LYS A 278 14.66 -6.59 1.81
CA LYS A 278 15.40 -7.43 2.75
C LYS A 278 14.58 -7.81 3.98
N MET A 279 13.71 -6.93 4.47
CA MET A 279 12.79 -7.24 5.57
C MET A 279 11.93 -8.46 5.21
N ALA A 280 11.43 -8.54 3.97
CA ALA A 280 10.65 -9.69 3.52
C ALA A 280 11.43 -11.01 3.63
N VAL A 281 12.67 -11.03 3.13
CA VAL A 281 13.53 -12.22 3.17
C VAL A 281 13.93 -12.62 4.59
N VAL A 282 14.23 -11.64 5.45
CA VAL A 282 14.69 -11.91 6.82
C VAL A 282 13.55 -12.40 7.70
N THR A 283 12.32 -11.96 7.45
CA THR A 283 11.18 -12.25 8.34
C THR A 283 10.43 -13.53 8.00
N GLU A 284 10.57 -14.05 6.78
CA GLU A 284 10.22 -15.45 6.40
C GLU A 284 10.89 -16.50 7.30
#